data_AF-A0AAW7Y995-F1
#
_entry.id   AF-A0AAW7Y995-F1
#
_cell.length_a   1.000
_cell.length_b   1.000
_cell.length_c   1.000
_cell.angle_alpha   90.00
_cell.angle_beta   90.00
_cell.angle_gamma   90.00
#
_symmetry.space_group_name_H-M   'P 1'
#
loop_
_entity.id
_entity.type
_entity.pdbx_description
1 polymer ?
#
loop_
_entity_poly.entity_id
_entity_poly.type
_entity_poly.pdbx_seq_one_letter_code
_entity_poly.pdbx_strand_id
1 'polypeptide(L)'
;MNILKAFWRRMTSPSKVAVGLVLFMGFIGGLAFWGAFNTGMEATNTEEFCSGCHAPIVKEIRETVHYSNRSGVRAICSDCHVPHNWTDKIVRKVQASKELVAFAMGTIGTEEKFQARRGHLAHREWKRMKNNDSQECRNCHNFDYMDFSEQGPRSVKQHSTALASGDKTCVDCHKGIAHKLPDMKDVEGW
;
A
#
# COMPACT_ATOMS: atom_id res chain seq x y z
N MET A 1 -3.47 66.38 7.31
CA MET A 1 -3.62 65.14 8.12
C MET A 1 -4.37 63.99 7.41
N ASN A 2 -5.35 64.27 6.53
CA ASN A 2 -6.19 63.21 5.95
C ASN A 2 -5.59 62.44 4.77
N ILE A 3 -4.70 63.05 3.98
CA ILE A 3 -4.11 62.40 2.78
C ILE A 3 -3.10 61.31 3.17
N LEU A 4 -2.21 61.57 4.13
CA LEU A 4 -1.27 60.57 4.66
C LEU A 4 -1.98 59.38 5.31
N LYS A 5 -3.06 59.62 6.06
CA LYS A 5 -3.89 58.53 6.63
C LYS A 5 -4.64 57.74 5.55
N ALA A 6 -5.17 58.39 4.52
CA ALA A 6 -5.86 57.71 3.41
C ALA A 6 -4.89 56.88 2.56
N PHE A 7 -3.69 57.41 2.30
CA PHE A 7 -2.61 56.70 1.60
C PHE A 7 -2.12 55.49 2.40
N TRP A 8 -1.86 55.67 3.70
CA TRP A 8 -1.48 54.58 4.59
C TRP A 8 -2.57 53.50 4.65
N ARG A 9 -3.83 53.89 4.79
CA ARG A 9 -4.97 52.95 4.81
C ARG A 9 -5.16 52.20 3.49
N ARG A 10 -4.88 52.82 2.34
CA ARG A 10 -4.91 52.20 1.00
C ARG A 10 -3.78 51.19 0.80
N MET A 11 -2.59 51.46 1.36
CA MET A 11 -1.42 50.59 1.34
C MET A 11 -1.54 49.43 2.34
N THR A 12 -2.18 49.64 3.49
CA THR A 12 -2.37 48.61 4.53
C THR A 12 -3.67 47.83 4.41
N SER A 13 -4.64 48.28 3.60
CA SER A 13 -5.85 47.51 3.30
C SER A 13 -5.63 46.71 2.02
N PRO A 14 -5.65 45.37 2.06
CA PRO A 14 -5.52 44.60 0.83
C PRO A 14 -6.74 44.92 -0.05
N SER A 15 -6.47 45.27 -1.31
CA SER A 15 -7.51 45.54 -2.29
C SER A 15 -8.44 44.33 -2.33
N LYS A 16 -9.76 44.52 -2.18
CA LYS A 16 -10.73 43.40 -2.19
C LYS A 16 -10.59 42.54 -3.47
N VAL A 17 -10.22 43.17 -4.58
CA VAL A 17 -9.92 42.51 -5.86
C VAL A 17 -8.62 41.71 -5.78
N ALA A 18 -7.57 42.22 -5.13
CA ALA A 18 -6.31 41.50 -4.92
C ALA A 18 -6.49 40.29 -3.98
N VAL A 19 -7.27 40.43 -2.90
CA VAL A 19 -7.63 39.31 -2.02
C VAL A 19 -8.42 38.26 -2.79
N GLY A 20 -9.45 38.67 -3.54
CA GLY A 20 -10.25 37.77 -4.35
C GLY A 20 -9.42 37.01 -5.39
N LEU A 21 -8.50 37.69 -6.06
CA LEU A 21 -7.60 37.09 -7.04
C LEU A 21 -6.62 36.09 -6.40
N VAL A 22 -6.03 36.43 -5.25
CA VAL A 22 -5.13 35.51 -4.51
C VAL A 22 -5.88 34.28 -4.04
N LEU A 23 -7.08 34.44 -3.47
CA LEU A 23 -7.91 33.31 -3.04
C LEU A 23 -8.33 32.43 -4.22
N PHE A 24 -8.72 33.04 -5.34
CA PHE A 24 -9.08 32.30 -6.55
C PHE A 24 -7.89 31.51 -7.11
N MET A 25 -6.72 32.14 -7.25
CA MET A 25 -5.51 31.45 -7.71
C MET A 25 -5.08 30.36 -6.73
N GLY A 26 -5.17 30.60 -5.42
CA GLY A 26 -4.87 29.60 -4.40
C GLY A 26 -5.82 28.40 -4.48
N PHE A 27 -7.10 28.64 -4.72
CA PHE A 27 -8.09 27.58 -4.91
C PHE A 27 -7.80 26.75 -6.17
N ILE A 28 -7.57 27.40 -7.32
CA ILE A 28 -7.21 26.71 -8.57
C ILE A 28 -5.89 25.94 -8.42
N GLY A 29 -4.89 26.54 -7.78
CA GLY A 29 -3.61 25.90 -7.48
C GLY A 29 -3.79 24.69 -6.55
N GLY A 30 -4.66 24.79 -5.54
CA GLY A 30 -5.01 23.69 -4.65
C GLY A 30 -5.68 22.54 -5.38
N LEU A 31 -6.63 22.82 -6.28
CA LEU A 31 -7.27 21.80 -7.12
C LEU A 31 -6.26 21.12 -8.04
N ALA A 32 -5.40 21.89 -8.70
CA ALA A 32 -4.36 21.36 -9.58
C ALA A 32 -3.37 20.47 -8.80
N PHE A 33 -2.91 20.92 -7.64
CA PHE A 33 -2.03 20.14 -6.77
C PHE A 33 -2.71 18.85 -6.30
N TRP A 34 -3.93 18.93 -5.80
CA TRP A 34 -4.68 17.77 -5.32
C TRP A 34 -4.91 16.75 -6.45
N GLY A 35 -5.29 17.21 -7.64
CA GLY A 35 -5.44 16.36 -8.81
C GLY A 35 -4.12 15.69 -9.20
N ALA A 36 -3.05 16.47 -9.38
CA ALA A 36 -1.74 15.94 -9.76
C ALA A 36 -1.18 14.95 -8.72
N PHE A 37 -1.33 15.25 -7.43
CA PHE A 37 -0.89 14.40 -6.34
C PHE A 37 -1.61 13.05 -6.35
N ASN A 38 -2.95 13.04 -6.44
CA ASN A 38 -3.71 11.79 -6.45
C ASN A 38 -3.46 10.97 -7.72
N THR A 39 -3.31 11.63 -8.88
CA THR A 39 -2.93 10.94 -10.12
C THR A 39 -1.56 10.27 -9.99
N GLY A 40 -0.55 10.95 -9.44
CA GLY A 40 0.77 10.34 -9.19
C GLY A 40 0.72 9.20 -8.16
N MET A 41 -0.09 9.37 -7.12
CA MET A 41 -0.33 8.33 -6.13
C MET A 41 -0.92 7.07 -6.74
N GLU A 42 -1.87 7.20 -7.67
CA GLU A 42 -2.51 6.08 -8.34
C GLU A 42 -1.63 5.45 -9.41
N ALA A 43 -0.90 6.26 -10.19
CA ALA A 43 0.08 5.76 -11.15
C ALA A 43 1.12 4.84 -10.47
N THR A 44 1.56 5.21 -9.27
CA THR A 44 2.51 4.41 -8.46
C THR A 44 1.89 3.21 -7.73
N ASN A 45 0.59 2.94 -7.92
CA ASN A 45 -0.09 1.73 -7.45
C ASN A 45 -0.32 0.69 -8.57
N THR A 46 0.02 1.03 -9.82
CA THR A 46 -0.21 0.13 -10.96
C THR A 46 0.76 -1.04 -10.98
N GLU A 47 0.34 -2.17 -11.56
CA GLU A 47 1.23 -3.31 -11.78
C GLU A 47 2.41 -2.93 -12.69
N GLU A 48 2.20 -2.05 -13.68
CA GLU A 48 3.25 -1.58 -14.58
C GLU A 48 4.36 -0.87 -13.81
N PHE A 49 4.00 0.09 -12.95
CA PHE A 49 4.97 0.76 -12.07
C PHE A 49 5.70 -0.22 -11.15
N CYS A 50 4.97 -1.12 -10.46
CA CYS A 50 5.57 -2.10 -9.57
C CYS A 50 6.54 -3.04 -10.32
N SER A 51 6.14 -3.52 -11.50
CA SER A 51 6.92 -4.45 -12.32
C SER A 51 8.24 -3.85 -12.81
N GLY A 52 8.32 -2.52 -12.95
CA GLY A 52 9.56 -1.84 -13.32
C GLY A 52 10.72 -2.09 -12.36
N CYS A 53 10.43 -2.35 -11.08
CA CYS A 53 11.45 -2.66 -10.06
C CYS A 53 11.36 -4.11 -9.54
N HIS A 54 10.15 -4.68 -9.45
CA HIS A 54 9.89 -6.01 -8.87
C HIS A 54 9.73 -7.13 -9.91
N ALA A 55 10.29 -6.96 -11.12
CA ALA A 55 10.16 -7.92 -12.22
C ALA A 55 10.34 -9.41 -11.84
N PRO A 56 11.29 -9.82 -10.96
CA PRO A 56 11.48 -11.23 -10.60
C PRO A 56 10.24 -11.91 -10.02
N ILE A 57 9.39 -11.17 -9.29
CA ILE A 57 8.24 -11.74 -8.59
C ILE A 57 6.96 -11.76 -9.44
N VAL A 58 6.90 -10.96 -10.52
CA VAL A 58 5.67 -10.71 -11.29
C VAL A 58 5.12 -11.98 -11.93
N LYS A 59 5.98 -12.95 -12.26
CA LYS A 59 5.52 -14.22 -12.84
C LYS A 59 4.80 -15.09 -11.82
N GLU A 60 5.20 -15.02 -10.55
CA GLU A 60 4.71 -15.94 -9.53
C GLU A 60 3.24 -15.67 -9.17
N ILE A 61 2.82 -14.41 -9.11
CA ILE A 61 1.41 -14.09 -8.80
C ILE A 61 0.44 -14.63 -9.87
N ARG A 62 0.91 -14.75 -11.12
CA ARG A 62 0.10 -15.24 -12.25
C ARG A 62 -0.35 -16.69 -12.09
N GLU A 63 0.36 -17.45 -11.27
CA GLU A 63 0.05 -18.86 -10.97
C GLU A 63 -0.98 -18.99 -9.84
N THR A 64 -1.53 -17.89 -9.31
CA THR A 64 -2.36 -17.89 -8.10
C THR A 64 -3.79 -17.42 -8.35
N VAL A 65 -4.69 -17.77 -7.41
CA VAL A 65 -6.10 -17.36 -7.43
C VAL A 65 -6.30 -15.85 -7.34
N HIS A 66 -5.30 -15.10 -6.85
CA HIS A 66 -5.36 -13.65 -6.79
C HIS A 66 -5.17 -13.01 -8.17
N TYR A 67 -4.59 -13.73 -9.13
CA TYR A 67 -4.45 -13.27 -10.51
C TYR A 67 -5.56 -13.81 -11.42
N SER A 68 -5.89 -15.11 -11.31
CA SER A 68 -6.91 -15.77 -12.12
C SER A 68 -7.86 -16.59 -11.25
N ASN A 69 -9.14 -16.23 -11.27
CA ASN A 69 -10.18 -16.90 -10.48
C ASN A 69 -11.53 -16.91 -11.22
N ARG A 70 -12.45 -17.71 -10.68
CA ARG A 70 -13.80 -17.91 -11.21
C ARG A 70 -14.70 -16.67 -11.22
N SER A 71 -14.39 -15.67 -10.40
CA SER A 71 -15.24 -14.48 -10.20
C SER A 71 -14.86 -13.31 -11.11
N GLY A 72 -13.67 -13.36 -11.73
CA GLY A 72 -13.15 -12.26 -12.56
C GLY A 72 -12.65 -11.04 -11.79
N VAL A 73 -12.72 -11.07 -10.45
CA VAL A 73 -12.19 -10.01 -9.57
C VAL A 73 -10.77 -10.41 -9.17
N ARG A 74 -9.76 -9.65 -9.58
CA ARG A 74 -8.36 -9.93 -9.26
C ARG A 74 -7.76 -8.85 -8.38
N ALA A 75 -6.85 -9.26 -7.51
CA ALA A 75 -6.01 -8.33 -6.75
C ALA A 75 -4.76 -8.01 -7.57
N ILE A 76 -4.33 -6.75 -7.56
CA ILE A 76 -3.06 -6.29 -8.11
C ILE A 76 -2.02 -6.10 -6.99
N CYS A 77 -0.78 -5.78 -7.35
CA CYS A 77 0.31 -5.63 -6.39
C CYS A 77 -0.03 -4.69 -5.23
N SER A 78 -0.66 -3.55 -5.53
CA SER A 78 -0.99 -2.52 -4.55
C SER A 78 -2.10 -2.94 -3.59
N ASP A 79 -3.07 -3.76 -4.01
CA ASP A 79 -4.14 -4.23 -3.12
C ASP A 79 -3.61 -5.01 -1.90
N CYS A 80 -2.47 -5.69 -2.08
CA CYS A 80 -1.81 -6.46 -1.02
C CYS A 80 -0.62 -5.74 -0.36
N HIS A 81 0.10 -4.88 -1.09
CA HIS A 81 1.34 -4.24 -0.60
C HIS A 81 1.19 -2.78 -0.19
N VAL A 82 0.07 -2.13 -0.51
CA VAL A 82 -0.22 -0.73 -0.21
C VAL A 82 -1.57 -0.64 0.53
N PRO A 83 -1.59 -0.17 1.79
CA PRO A 83 -2.83 0.01 2.53
C PRO A 83 -3.87 0.88 1.79
N HIS A 84 -5.15 0.56 1.96
CA HIS A 84 -6.24 1.34 1.36
C HIS A 84 -6.53 2.63 2.15
N ASN A 85 -6.47 2.56 3.48
CA ASN A 85 -6.65 3.72 4.36
C ASN A 85 -5.59 4.79 4.07
N TRP A 86 -6.01 6.06 3.97
CA TRP A 86 -5.14 7.14 3.50
C TRP A 86 -3.88 7.30 4.35
N THR A 87 -4.01 7.34 5.68
CA THR A 87 -2.86 7.53 6.59
C THR A 87 -1.84 6.40 6.42
N ASP A 88 -2.29 5.15 6.47
CA ASP A 88 -1.43 3.97 6.32
C ASP A 88 -0.79 3.91 4.93
N LYS A 89 -1.54 4.29 3.89
CA LYS A 89 -1.05 4.40 2.51
C LYS A 89 0.12 5.37 2.41
N ILE A 90 -0.04 6.57 3.00
CA ILE A 90 1.02 7.59 3.01
C ILE A 90 2.24 7.10 3.78
N VAL A 91 2.05 6.53 4.98
CA VAL A 91 3.15 5.96 5.77
C VAL A 91 3.90 4.89 4.98
N ARG A 92 3.19 3.96 4.33
CA ARG A 92 3.79 2.89 3.52
C ARG A 92 4.54 3.44 2.31
N LYS A 93 4.01 4.46 1.63
CA LYS A 93 4.69 5.10 0.49
C LYS A 93 5.93 5.88 0.91
N VAL A 94 5.91 6.54 2.07
CA VAL A 94 7.12 7.15 2.66
C VAL A 94 8.15 6.07 2.99
N GLN A 95 7.75 4.95 3.59
CA GLN A 95 8.67 3.81 3.83
C GLN A 95 9.22 3.22 2.52
N ALA A 96 8.39 3.12 1.47
CA ALA A 96 8.76 2.60 0.16
C ALA A 96 9.84 3.44 -0.53
N SER A 97 10.01 4.71 -0.16
CA SER A 97 11.11 5.54 -0.70
C SER A 97 12.49 4.92 -0.47
N LYS A 98 12.68 4.16 0.62
CA LYS A 98 13.92 3.41 0.90
C LYS A 98 14.14 2.27 -0.09
N GLU A 99 13.07 1.70 -0.63
CA GLU A 99 13.12 0.63 -1.62
C GLU A 99 13.59 1.16 -2.97
N LEU A 100 13.24 2.41 -3.32
CA LEU A 100 13.78 3.09 -4.50
C LEU A 100 15.29 3.28 -4.40
N VAL A 101 15.80 3.67 -3.23
CA VAL A 101 17.24 3.77 -2.97
C VAL A 101 17.90 2.40 -3.10
N ALA A 102 17.32 1.36 -2.50
CA ALA A 102 17.84 0.00 -2.59
C ALA A 102 17.83 -0.54 -4.03
N PHE A 103 16.83 -0.18 -4.84
CA PHE A 103 16.74 -0.49 -6.26
C PHE A 103 17.84 0.22 -7.05
N ALA A 104 18.02 1.53 -6.84
CA ALA A 104 19.09 2.31 -7.48
C ALA A 104 20.49 1.78 -7.14
N MET A 105 20.67 1.26 -5.93
CA MET A 105 21.91 0.57 -5.50
C MET A 105 22.04 -0.86 -6.06
N GLY A 106 21.04 -1.38 -6.78
CA GLY A 106 21.08 -2.71 -7.40
C GLY A 106 21.14 -3.85 -6.39
N THR A 107 20.55 -3.67 -5.20
CA THR A 107 20.57 -4.66 -4.11
C THR A 107 19.85 -5.97 -4.44
N ILE A 108 18.88 -5.91 -5.37
CA ILE A 108 18.11 -7.05 -5.90
C ILE A 108 18.09 -7.06 -7.44
N GLY A 109 19.04 -6.36 -8.08
CA GLY A 109 18.99 -6.10 -9.53
C GLY A 109 19.29 -7.30 -10.44
N THR A 110 19.64 -8.45 -9.88
CA THR A 110 19.81 -9.72 -10.60
C THR A 110 19.03 -10.80 -9.89
N GLU A 111 18.66 -11.85 -10.62
CA GLU A 111 17.95 -13.01 -10.06
C GLU A 111 18.70 -13.59 -8.85
N GLU A 112 20.02 -13.76 -8.97
CA GLU A 112 20.85 -14.32 -7.90
C GLU A 112 20.85 -13.43 -6.65
N LYS A 113 20.97 -12.10 -6.80
CA LYS A 113 20.87 -11.15 -5.68
C LYS A 113 19.47 -11.17 -5.05
N PHE A 114 18.43 -11.27 -5.87
CA PHE A 114 17.05 -11.38 -5.41
C PHE A 114 16.84 -12.67 -4.59
N GLN A 115 17.27 -13.81 -5.11
CA GLN A 115 17.16 -15.10 -4.43
C GLN A 115 17.95 -15.11 -3.11
N ALA A 116 19.17 -14.56 -3.10
CA ALA A 116 19.97 -14.42 -1.88
C ALA A 116 19.28 -13.56 -0.79
N ARG A 117 18.41 -12.63 -1.19
CA ARG A 117 17.66 -11.77 -0.26
C ARG A 117 16.20 -12.17 -0.09
N ARG A 118 15.72 -13.22 -0.78
CA ARG A 118 14.30 -13.60 -0.80
C ARG A 118 13.74 -13.83 0.60
N GLY A 119 14.47 -14.58 1.42
CA GLY A 119 14.12 -14.81 2.82
C GLY A 119 13.95 -13.51 3.58
N HIS A 120 14.95 -12.63 3.53
CA HIS A 120 14.90 -11.32 4.20
C HIS A 120 13.69 -10.47 3.77
N LEU A 121 13.42 -10.40 2.46
CA LEU A 121 12.30 -9.64 1.91
C LEU A 121 10.94 -10.21 2.36
N ALA A 122 10.77 -11.53 2.27
CA ALA A 122 9.56 -12.22 2.68
C ALA A 122 9.27 -12.02 4.17
N HIS A 123 10.29 -12.19 5.03
CA HIS A 123 10.14 -11.96 6.48
C HIS A 123 9.76 -10.52 6.81
N ARG A 124 10.32 -9.54 6.08
CA ARG A 124 9.97 -8.13 6.27
C ARG A 124 8.50 -7.87 5.95
N GLU A 125 8.01 -8.39 4.84
CA GLU A 125 6.60 -8.23 4.44
C GLU A 125 5.65 -9.01 5.35
N TRP A 126 5.99 -10.23 5.76
CA TRP A 126 5.18 -10.99 6.74
C TRP A 126 5.14 -10.30 8.09
N LYS A 127 6.26 -9.77 8.58
CA LYS A 127 6.29 -9.01 9.83
C LYS A 127 5.41 -7.77 9.74
N ARG A 128 5.45 -7.06 8.60
CA ARG A 128 4.58 -5.90 8.35
C ARG A 128 3.10 -6.30 8.38
N MET A 129 2.73 -7.32 7.60
CA MET A 129 1.36 -7.84 7.52
C MET A 129 0.87 -8.45 8.84
N LYS A 130 1.77 -8.96 9.69
CA LYS A 130 1.41 -9.43 11.02
C LYS A 130 1.17 -8.25 11.98
N ASN A 131 2.06 -7.26 11.95
CA ASN A 131 1.99 -6.11 12.85
C ASN A 131 0.76 -5.22 12.62
N ASN A 132 0.18 -5.24 11.41
CA ASN A 132 -1.02 -4.48 11.07
C ASN A 132 -2.28 -5.36 10.96
N ASP A 133 -2.27 -6.53 11.61
CA ASP A 133 -3.37 -7.50 11.58
C ASP A 133 -3.85 -7.87 10.16
N SER A 134 -2.92 -7.92 9.20
CA SER A 134 -3.18 -8.29 7.81
C SER A 134 -4.29 -7.44 7.19
N GLN A 135 -4.30 -6.13 7.49
CA GLN A 135 -5.34 -5.20 7.03
C GLN A 135 -5.57 -5.28 5.51
N GLU A 136 -4.53 -5.51 4.72
CA GLU A 136 -4.64 -5.63 3.27
C GLU A 136 -5.42 -6.87 2.85
N CYS A 137 -5.22 -7.99 3.54
CA CYS A 137 -6.00 -9.20 3.32
C CYS A 137 -7.48 -8.95 3.68
N ARG A 138 -7.71 -8.29 4.81
CA ARG A 138 -9.06 -8.06 5.37
C ARG A 138 -9.91 -7.08 4.57
N ASN A 139 -9.31 -6.27 3.70
CA ASN A 139 -10.04 -5.42 2.76
C ASN A 139 -10.96 -6.24 1.83
N CYS A 140 -10.57 -7.48 1.51
CA CYS A 140 -11.34 -8.39 0.67
C CYS A 140 -11.79 -9.64 1.42
N HIS A 141 -10.98 -10.14 2.35
CA HIS A 141 -11.22 -11.31 3.19
C HIS A 141 -11.62 -10.90 4.60
N ASN A 142 -12.72 -10.17 4.72
CA ASN A 142 -13.24 -9.80 6.03
C ASN A 142 -13.87 -11.01 6.72
N PHE A 143 -13.45 -11.24 7.96
CA PHE A 143 -13.87 -12.37 8.79
C PHE A 143 -15.37 -12.39 9.04
N ASP A 144 -15.99 -11.22 9.23
CA ASP A 144 -17.42 -11.10 9.54
C ASP A 144 -18.31 -11.56 8.38
N TYR A 145 -17.74 -11.61 7.17
CA TYR A 145 -18.44 -11.98 5.94
C TYR A 145 -17.96 -13.32 5.37
N MET A 146 -17.11 -14.06 6.09
CA MET A 146 -16.71 -15.40 5.70
C MET A 146 -17.84 -16.40 5.96
N ASP A 147 -18.21 -17.15 4.92
CA ASP A 147 -19.08 -18.31 5.09
C ASP A 147 -18.25 -19.49 5.61
N PHE A 148 -18.44 -19.88 6.89
CA PHE A 148 -17.76 -21.04 7.47
C PHE A 148 -18.35 -22.37 7.00
N SER A 149 -19.57 -22.41 6.48
CA SER A 149 -20.17 -23.66 6.00
C SER A 149 -19.51 -24.17 4.72
N GLU A 150 -18.93 -23.25 3.93
CA GLU A 150 -18.20 -23.56 2.69
C GLU A 150 -16.71 -23.86 2.90
N GLN A 151 -16.25 -23.92 4.16
CA GLN A 151 -14.84 -24.13 4.50
C GLN A 151 -14.58 -25.56 4.96
N GLY A 152 -13.38 -26.07 4.68
CA GLY A 152 -12.95 -27.36 5.20
C GLY A 152 -12.88 -27.38 6.74
N PRO A 153 -13.08 -28.53 7.42
CA PRO A 153 -13.17 -28.60 8.88
C PRO A 153 -11.97 -28.00 9.63
N ARG A 154 -10.76 -28.15 9.09
CA ARG A 154 -9.55 -27.54 9.65
C ARG A 154 -9.60 -26.01 9.59
N SER A 155 -10.00 -25.46 8.45
CA SER A 155 -10.07 -24.01 8.24
C SER A 155 -11.12 -23.38 9.14
N VAL A 156 -12.31 -23.97 9.23
CA VAL A 156 -13.37 -23.53 10.16
C VAL A 156 -12.84 -23.46 11.57
N LYS A 157 -12.19 -24.53 12.05
CA LYS A 157 -11.62 -24.56 13.40
C LYS A 157 -10.61 -23.43 13.63
N GLN A 158 -9.68 -23.20 12.69
CA GLN A 158 -8.65 -22.17 12.84
C GLN A 158 -9.24 -20.76 12.76
N HIS A 159 -10.13 -20.53 11.80
CA HIS A 159 -10.78 -19.26 11.60
C HIS A 159 -11.68 -18.90 12.80
N SER A 160 -12.51 -19.82 13.29
CA SER A 160 -13.41 -19.57 14.42
C SER A 160 -12.75 -19.52 15.79
N THR A 161 -11.45 -19.85 15.91
CA THR A 161 -10.73 -19.85 17.19
C THR A 161 -9.52 -18.91 17.18
N ALA A 162 -8.43 -19.29 16.52
CA ALA A 162 -7.15 -18.59 16.56
C ALA A 162 -7.19 -17.22 15.85
N LEU A 163 -7.99 -17.08 14.80
CA LEU A 163 -8.22 -15.78 14.18
C LEU A 163 -9.27 -14.96 14.93
N ALA A 164 -10.37 -15.58 15.38
CA ALA A 164 -11.44 -14.90 16.10
C ALA A 164 -11.00 -14.33 17.46
N SER A 165 -10.06 -14.98 18.14
CA SER A 165 -9.46 -14.50 19.40
C SER A 165 -8.48 -13.35 19.22
N GLY A 166 -8.00 -13.11 18.00
CA GLY A 166 -6.95 -12.13 17.71
C GLY A 166 -5.52 -12.63 17.98
N ASP A 167 -5.34 -13.91 18.34
CA ASP A 167 -4.03 -14.50 18.64
C ASP A 167 -3.15 -14.66 17.38
N LYS A 168 -3.77 -14.74 16.21
CA LYS A 168 -3.13 -14.94 14.90
C LYS A 168 -3.70 -14.00 13.85
N THR A 169 -2.88 -13.70 12.87
CA THR A 169 -3.21 -12.93 11.66
C THR A 169 -3.24 -13.84 10.44
N CYS A 170 -3.75 -13.36 9.30
CA CYS A 170 -3.85 -14.15 8.07
C CYS A 170 -2.49 -14.76 7.67
N VAL A 171 -1.42 -13.99 7.76
CA VAL A 171 -0.05 -14.39 7.36
C VAL A 171 0.66 -15.32 8.35
N ASP A 172 0.10 -15.58 9.53
CA ASP A 172 0.65 -16.59 10.43
C ASP A 172 0.46 -18.00 9.86
N CYS A 173 -0.63 -18.23 9.14
CA CYS A 173 -0.92 -19.51 8.47
C CYS A 173 -0.74 -19.44 6.95
N HIS A 174 -1.15 -18.33 6.32
CA HIS A 174 -1.12 -18.18 4.87
C HIS A 174 0.15 -17.45 4.42
N LYS A 175 1.30 -18.12 4.46
CA LYS A 175 2.54 -17.63 3.82
C LYS A 175 2.64 -18.18 2.40
N GLY A 176 3.22 -17.39 1.50
CA GLY A 176 3.42 -17.81 0.11
C GLY A 176 2.16 -17.82 -0.75
N ILE A 177 1.18 -16.96 -0.44
CA ILE A 177 -0.14 -16.92 -1.12
C ILE A 177 -0.02 -16.46 -2.57
N ALA A 178 0.77 -15.41 -2.81
CA ALA A 178 0.94 -14.78 -4.13
C ALA A 178 2.32 -15.10 -4.75
N HIS A 179 3.25 -15.56 -3.92
CA HIS A 179 4.68 -15.64 -4.24
C HIS A 179 5.26 -16.91 -3.64
N LYS A 180 6.25 -17.51 -4.28
CA LYS A 180 6.91 -18.73 -3.78
C LYS A 180 7.54 -18.49 -2.40
N LEU A 181 7.50 -19.50 -1.55
CA LEU A 181 8.15 -19.42 -0.25
C LEU A 181 9.68 -19.34 -0.43
N PRO A 182 10.39 -18.57 0.42
CA PRO A 182 11.84 -18.69 0.56
C PRO A 182 12.21 -20.02 1.24
N ASP A 183 13.51 -20.24 1.51
CA ASP A 183 13.91 -21.28 2.48
C ASP A 183 13.25 -20.99 3.84
N MET A 184 12.55 -21.99 4.38
CA MET A 184 11.70 -21.88 5.57
C MET A 184 12.36 -22.43 6.83
N LYS A 185 13.60 -22.93 6.78
CA LYS A 185 14.26 -23.57 7.95
C LYS A 185 14.27 -22.71 9.22
N ASP A 186 14.35 -21.39 9.08
CA ASP A 186 14.40 -20.45 10.21
C ASP A 186 13.02 -19.89 10.59
N VAL A 187 11.94 -20.39 9.97
CA VAL A 187 10.57 -19.93 10.22
C VAL A 187 9.92 -20.87 11.23
N GLU A 188 9.66 -20.36 12.42
CA GLU A 188 8.96 -21.12 13.47
C GLU A 188 7.62 -21.66 12.97
N GLY A 189 7.41 -22.98 13.15
CA GLY A 189 6.16 -23.67 12.81
C GLY A 189 5.97 -24.01 11.32
N TRP A 190 7.05 -24.00 10.54
CA TRP A 190 7.08 -24.36 9.11
C TRP A 190 7.97 -25.55 8.81
#